data_AF-A0A6I4TJE5-F1
#
_entry.id   AF-A0A6I4TJE5-F1
#
_cell.length_a   1.000
_cell.length_b   1.000
_cell.length_c   1.000
_cell.angle_alpha   90.00
_cell.angle_beta   90.00
_cell.angle_gamma   90.00
#
_symmetry.space_group_name_H-M   'P 1'
#
loop_
_entity.id
_entity.type
_entity.pdbx_description
1 polymer ?
#
loop_
_entity_poly.entity_id
_entity_poly.type
_entity_poly.pdbx_seq_one_letter_code
_entity_poly.pdbx_strand_id
1 'polypeptide(L)'
;MPVHFAAARSAARSPVARILAKPSPGIAVNDNDYPVGEPFPMESLRDALMHFAEHGMGAAKEAHRLARVAHEADNVGDREHWAGICRTLDAREASEFERALISQDAPLIG
;
A
#
# COMPACT_ATOMS: atom_id res chain seq x y z
N MET A 1 42.90 -45.70 5.25
CA MET A 1 41.57 -45.42 4.68
C MET A 1 41.43 -43.91 4.51
N PRO A 2 41.32 -43.39 3.29
CA PRO A 2 40.97 -41.98 3.10
C PRO A 2 39.48 -41.77 3.36
N VAL A 3 39.14 -40.69 4.07
CA VAL A 3 37.75 -40.27 4.32
C VAL A 3 37.39 -39.23 3.26
N HIS A 4 36.35 -39.49 2.47
CA HIS A 4 35.86 -38.55 1.46
C HIS A 4 34.75 -37.66 2.06
N PHE A 5 34.96 -36.35 2.06
CA PHE A 5 33.92 -35.38 2.41
C PHE A 5 33.03 -35.11 1.19
N ALA A 6 31.76 -35.51 1.25
CA ALA A 6 30.77 -35.12 0.25
C ALA A 6 30.29 -33.70 0.56
N ALA A 7 30.52 -32.75 -0.36
CA ALA A 7 30.01 -31.39 -0.21
C ALA A 7 28.47 -31.41 -0.16
N ALA A 8 27.89 -30.86 0.91
CA ALA A 8 26.46 -30.74 1.04
C ALA A 8 25.93 -29.73 0.00
N ARG A 9 25.10 -30.22 -0.93
CA ARG A 9 24.69 -29.52 -2.15
C ARG A 9 23.72 -28.35 -1.93
N SER A 10 23.29 -28.05 -0.70
CA SER A 10 22.41 -26.90 -0.44
C SER A 10 22.53 -26.31 0.97
N ALA A 11 22.36 -24.99 1.06
CA ALA A 11 22.27 -24.23 2.32
C ALA A 11 21.07 -24.62 3.19
N ALA A 12 20.02 -25.22 2.59
CA ALA A 12 18.87 -25.71 3.32
C ALA A 12 19.23 -26.90 4.23
N ARG A 13 20.13 -27.79 3.79
CA ARG A 13 20.42 -29.08 4.43
C ARG A 13 21.80 -29.17 5.08
N SER A 14 22.58 -28.10 5.07
CA SER A 14 23.91 -28.05 5.72
C SER A 14 24.10 -26.79 6.54
N PRO A 15 24.45 -26.91 7.84
CA PRO A 15 24.75 -25.76 8.69
C PRO A 15 25.91 -24.92 8.14
N VAL A 16 26.97 -25.57 7.64
CA VAL A 16 28.14 -24.87 7.07
C VAL A 16 27.77 -24.16 5.78
N ALA A 17 27.00 -24.80 4.89
CA ALA A 17 26.55 -24.17 3.66
C ALA A 17 25.58 -23.00 3.91
N ARG A 18 24.82 -23.04 5.01
CA ARG A 18 23.93 -21.94 5.43
C ARG A 18 24.71 -20.72 5.90
N ILE A 19 25.75 -20.92 6.71
CA ILE A 19 26.60 -19.82 7.20
C ILE A 19 27.38 -19.17 6.05
N LEU A 20 27.83 -19.97 5.08
CA LEU A 20 28.58 -19.47 3.93
C LEU A 20 27.70 -18.90 2.81
N ALA A 21 26.38 -19.09 2.87
CA ALA A 21 25.48 -18.54 1.87
C ALA A 21 25.39 -17.02 2.00
N LYS A 22 25.51 -16.30 0.88
CA LYS A 22 25.18 -14.87 0.86
C LYS A 22 23.68 -14.70 1.02
N PRO A 23 23.20 -13.78 1.87
CA PRO A 23 21.78 -13.44 1.92
C PRO A 23 21.33 -12.95 0.53
N SER A 24 20.14 -13.37 0.10
CA SER A 24 19.52 -12.74 -1.05
C SER A 24 19.28 -11.26 -0.71
N PRO A 25 19.60 -10.31 -1.60
CA PRO A 25 19.14 -8.94 -1.41
C PRO A 25 17.62 -8.96 -1.22
N GLY A 26 17.14 -8.16 -0.28
CA GLY A 26 15.70 -7.92 -0.12
C GLY A 26 15.13 -7.19 -1.33
N ILE A 27 13.82 -6.97 -1.31
CA ILE A 27 13.11 -6.14 -2.30
C ILE A 27 13.70 -4.72 -2.25
N ALA A 28 13.86 -4.08 -3.40
CA ALA A 28 14.33 -2.70 -3.44
C ALA A 28 13.26 -1.79 -2.82
N VAL A 29 13.65 -0.80 -2.03
CA VAL A 29 12.68 0.07 -1.33
C VAL A 29 11.77 0.84 -2.31
N ASN A 30 12.23 1.04 -3.54
CA ASN A 30 11.45 1.67 -4.62
C ASN A 30 10.58 0.71 -5.42
N ASP A 31 10.70 -0.60 -5.18
CA ASP A 31 9.75 -1.57 -5.74
C ASP A 31 8.48 -1.46 -4.90
N ASN A 32 7.55 -0.65 -5.39
CA ASN A 32 6.19 -0.68 -4.88
C ASN A 32 5.65 -2.08 -5.16
N ASP A 33 5.13 -2.77 -4.14
CA ASP A 33 4.61 -4.15 -4.14
C ASP A 33 3.34 -4.30 -5.01
N TYR A 34 3.25 -3.55 -6.10
CA TYR A 34 2.12 -3.57 -7.01
C TYR A 34 2.24 -4.81 -7.90
N PRO A 35 1.20 -5.63 -8.01
CA PRO A 35 1.20 -6.77 -8.90
C PRO A 35 1.48 -6.27 -10.33
N VAL A 36 2.58 -6.76 -10.92
CA VAL A 36 2.97 -6.46 -12.29
C VAL A 36 1.83 -6.90 -13.22
N GLY A 37 1.18 -5.94 -13.88
CA GLY A 37 0.15 -6.20 -14.88
C GLY A 37 -1.27 -5.74 -14.51
N GLU A 38 -1.51 -5.24 -13.30
CA GLU A 38 -2.78 -4.56 -13.03
C GLU A 38 -2.78 -3.13 -13.60
N PRO A 39 -3.79 -2.76 -14.41
CA PRO A 39 -3.87 -1.42 -14.96
C PRO A 39 -4.01 -0.41 -13.83
N PHE A 40 -3.03 0.48 -13.70
CA PHE A 40 -3.14 1.67 -12.86
C PHE A 40 -4.28 2.54 -13.42
N PRO A 41 -5.30 2.92 -12.63
CA PRO A 41 -6.40 3.73 -13.13
C PRO A 41 -5.90 5.14 -13.47
N MET A 42 -5.56 5.34 -14.75
CA MET A 42 -4.96 6.57 -15.28
C MET A 42 -5.86 7.80 -15.10
N GLU A 43 -7.18 7.61 -15.11
CA GLU A 43 -8.17 8.67 -14.88
C GLU A 43 -8.07 9.17 -13.43
N SER A 44 -8.02 8.25 -12.45
CA SER A 44 -7.84 8.59 -11.04
C SER A 44 -6.50 9.28 -10.77
N LEU A 45 -5.44 8.89 -11.50
CA LEU A 45 -4.13 9.53 -11.40
C LEU A 45 -4.17 10.97 -11.92
N ARG A 46 -4.83 11.23 -13.05
CA ARG A 46 -4.96 12.58 -13.60
C ARG A 46 -5.65 13.50 -12.60
N ASP A 47 -6.77 13.07 -12.04
CA ASP A 47 -7.55 13.89 -11.13
C ASP A 47 -6.80 14.11 -9.80
N ALA A 48 -6.08 13.10 -9.31
CA ALA A 48 -5.21 13.25 -8.15
C ALA A 48 -4.08 14.26 -8.38
N LEU A 49 -3.44 14.25 -9.57
CA LEU A 49 -2.40 15.21 -9.93
C LEU A 49 -2.96 16.63 -10.08
N MET A 50 -4.14 16.78 -10.65
CA MET A 50 -4.83 18.09 -10.72
C MET A 50 -5.15 18.62 -9.32
N HIS A 51 -5.69 17.76 -8.45
CA HIS A 51 -5.98 18.13 -7.06
C HIS A 51 -4.69 18.49 -6.28
N PHE A 52 -3.60 17.74 -6.51
CA PHE A 52 -2.28 18.08 -5.95
C PHE A 52 -1.75 19.41 -6.49
N ALA A 53 -1.94 19.72 -7.76
CA ALA A 53 -1.51 21.00 -8.32
C ALA A 53 -2.22 22.20 -7.66
N GLU A 54 -3.46 22.01 -7.20
CA GLU A 54 -4.24 23.04 -6.51
C GLU A 54 -3.88 23.19 -5.02
N HIS A 55 -3.74 22.07 -4.29
CA HIS A 55 -3.60 22.08 -2.84
C HIS A 55 -2.19 21.73 -2.31
N GLY A 56 -1.29 21.30 -3.20
CA GLY A 56 0.08 20.89 -2.86
C GLY A 56 0.14 19.77 -1.82
N MET A 57 1.05 19.90 -0.86
CA MET A 57 1.23 18.91 0.23
C MET A 57 -0.01 18.70 1.10
N GLY A 58 -0.99 19.62 1.04
CA GLY A 58 -2.27 19.49 1.74
C GLY A 58 -3.31 18.63 1.01
N ALA A 59 -3.07 18.25 -0.24
CA ALA A 59 -4.07 17.64 -1.12
C ALA A 59 -4.65 16.33 -0.57
N ALA A 60 -3.83 15.45 0.00
CA ALA A 60 -4.33 14.19 0.59
C ALA A 60 -5.29 14.44 1.76
N LYS A 61 -4.97 15.40 2.63
CA LYS A 61 -5.82 15.78 3.77
C LYS A 61 -7.10 16.46 3.32
N GLU A 62 -7.04 17.25 2.25
CA GLU A 62 -8.22 17.90 1.69
C GLU A 62 -9.15 16.89 1.01
N ALA A 63 -8.61 15.94 0.23
CA ALA A 63 -9.37 14.82 -0.31
C ALA A 63 -10.01 13.97 0.80
N HIS A 64 -9.30 13.70 1.90
CA HIS A 64 -9.86 13.04 3.08
C HIS A 64 -11.05 13.84 3.65
N ARG A 65 -10.90 15.16 3.83
CA ARG A 65 -11.99 16.02 4.30
C ARG A 65 -13.22 15.95 3.39
N LEU A 66 -13.02 16.01 2.07
CA LEU A 66 -14.08 15.97 1.07
C LEU A 66 -14.78 14.60 1.02
N ALA A 67 -14.02 13.50 1.16
CA ALA A 67 -14.58 12.16 1.24
C ALA A 67 -15.49 12.00 2.46
N ARG A 68 -15.11 12.57 3.61
CA ARG A 68 -15.96 12.59 4.81
C ARG A 68 -17.24 13.40 4.62
N VAL A 69 -17.14 14.59 4.02
CA VAL A 69 -18.32 15.42 3.72
C VAL A 69 -19.28 14.69 2.77
N ALA A 70 -18.76 14.02 1.75
CA ALA A 70 -19.57 13.22 0.83
C ALA A 70 -20.24 12.03 1.54
N HIS A 71 -19.55 11.39 2.49
CA HIS A 71 -20.13 10.33 3.31
C HIS A 71 -21.25 10.84 4.22
N GLU A 72 -21.05 11.96 4.92
CA GLU A 72 -22.09 12.60 5.75
C GLU A 72 -23.33 13.00 4.93
N ALA A 73 -23.14 13.28 3.63
CA ALA A 73 -24.21 13.59 2.67
C ALA A 73 -24.82 12.36 1.99
N ASP A 74 -24.41 11.14 2.36
CA ASP A 74 -24.81 9.87 1.72
C ASP A 74 -24.56 9.82 0.20
N ASN A 75 -23.57 10.59 -0.29
CA ASN A 75 -23.15 10.58 -1.68
C ASN A 75 -22.01 9.58 -1.89
N VAL A 76 -22.39 8.36 -2.26
CA VAL A 76 -21.45 7.25 -2.48
C VAL A 76 -20.45 7.56 -3.61
N GLY A 77 -20.89 8.18 -4.70
CA GLY A 77 -20.03 8.46 -5.86
C GLY A 77 -18.92 9.45 -5.54
N ASP A 78 -19.27 10.57 -4.91
CA ASP A 78 -18.28 11.58 -4.50
C ASP A 78 -17.35 11.01 -3.42
N ARG A 79 -17.89 10.22 -2.48
CA ARG A 79 -17.09 9.56 -1.45
C ARG A 79 -16.03 8.64 -2.07
N GLU A 80 -16.42 7.80 -3.01
CA GLU A 80 -15.49 6.89 -3.70
C GLU A 80 -14.46 7.63 -4.54
N HIS A 81 -14.85 8.71 -5.20
CA HIS A 81 -13.96 9.58 -5.96
C HIS A 81 -12.88 10.20 -5.06
N TRP A 82 -13.27 10.88 -3.98
CA TRP A 82 -12.33 11.52 -3.07
C TRP A 82 -11.46 10.51 -2.30
N ALA A 83 -12.02 9.36 -1.91
CA ALA A 83 -11.24 8.27 -1.35
C ALA A 83 -10.21 7.70 -2.34
N GLY A 84 -10.57 7.62 -3.64
CA GLY A 84 -9.67 7.24 -4.71
C GLY A 84 -8.48 8.20 -4.86
N ILE A 85 -8.75 9.51 -4.91
CA ILE A 85 -7.70 10.54 -4.95
C ILE A 85 -6.80 10.45 -3.72
N CYS A 86 -7.39 10.31 -2.51
CA CYS A 86 -6.62 10.17 -1.28
C CYS A 86 -5.69 8.95 -1.33
N ARG A 87 -6.19 7.77 -1.78
CA ARG A 87 -5.38 6.55 -1.95
C ARG A 87 -4.23 6.73 -2.95
N THR A 88 -4.46 7.46 -4.04
CA THR A 88 -3.41 7.74 -5.05
C THR A 88 -2.31 8.65 -4.51
N LEU A 89 -2.65 9.62 -3.65
CA LEU A 89 -1.68 10.58 -3.10
C LEU A 89 -0.97 10.08 -1.84
N ASP A 90 -1.70 9.48 -0.90
CA ASP A 90 -1.17 8.95 0.36
C ASP A 90 -2.02 7.75 0.83
N ALA A 91 -1.55 6.54 0.53
CA ALA A 91 -2.22 5.29 0.91
C ALA A 91 -2.36 5.12 2.43
N ARG A 92 -1.47 5.71 3.23
CA ARG A 92 -1.53 5.64 4.70
C ARG A 92 -2.64 6.54 5.23
N GLU A 93 -2.70 7.78 4.77
CA GLU A 93 -3.79 8.72 5.12
C GLU A 93 -5.15 8.15 4.70
N ALA A 94 -5.24 7.55 3.51
CA ALA A 94 -6.46 6.90 3.06
C ALA A 94 -6.86 5.68 3.93
N SER A 95 -5.90 4.87 4.35
CA SER A 95 -6.15 3.74 5.26
C SER A 95 -6.64 4.22 6.64
N GLU A 96 -6.12 5.35 7.14
CA GLU A 96 -6.59 5.97 8.37
C GLU A 96 -8.04 6.47 8.23
N PHE A 97 -8.38 7.08 7.09
CA PHE A 97 -9.75 7.48 6.76
C PHE A 97 -10.72 6.29 6.71
N GLU A 98 -10.39 5.24 5.96
CA GLU A 98 -11.25 4.05 5.82
C GLU A 98 -11.51 3.39 7.18
N ARG A 99 -10.49 3.33 8.04
CA ARG A 99 -10.63 2.86 9.42
C ARG A 99 -11.55 3.76 10.25
N ALA A 100 -11.41 5.08 10.12
CA ALA A 100 -12.27 6.03 10.83
C ALA A 100 -13.73 5.92 10.38
N LEU A 101 -13.98 5.66 9.09
CA LEU A 101 -15.30 5.43 8.53
C LEU A 101 -15.93 4.16 9.10
N ILE A 102 -15.19 3.04 9.08
CA ILE A 102 -15.63 1.77 9.64
C ILE A 102 -15.98 1.91 11.13
N SER A 103 -15.22 2.73 11.88
CA SER A 103 -15.51 2.99 13.30
C SER A 103 -16.77 3.84 13.52
N GLN A 104 -17.16 4.68 12.56
CA GLN A 104 -18.37 5.50 12.65
C GLN A 104 -19.62 4.71 12.22
N ASP A 105 -19.48 3.84 11.22
CA ASP A 105 -20.54 2.96 10.71
C ASP A 105 -20.77 1.72 11.61
N ALA A 106 -19.87 1.45 12.57
CA ALA A 106 -20.04 0.37 13.52
C ALA A 106 -21.28 0.65 14.40
N PRO A 107 -22.28 -0.26 14.44
CA PRO A 107 -23.44 -0.04 15.29
C PRO A 107 -22.98 0.07 16.73
N LEU A 108 -23.47 1.09 17.44
CA LEU A 108 -23.38 1.15 18.89
C LEU A 108 -24.10 -0.09 19.43
N ILE A 109 -23.35 -1.14 19.75
CA ILE A 109 -23.88 -2.31 20.45
C ILE A 109 -24.24 -1.82 21.85
N GLY A 110 -25.51 -1.45 22.03
CA GLY A 110 -26.17 -1.20 23.30
C GLY A 110 -26.96 -2.43 23.73
#